data_AF-A0A7C4G1C7-F1
#
_entry.id   AF-A0A7C4G1C7-F1
#
_cell.length_a   1.000
_cell.length_b   1.000
_cell.length_c   1.000
_cell.angle_alpha   90.00
_cell.angle_beta   90.00
_cell.angle_gamma   90.00
#
_symmetry.space_group_name_H-M   'P 1'
#
loop_
_entity.id
_entity.type
_entity.pdbx_description
1 polymer ?
#
loop_
_entity_poly.entity_id
_entity_poly.type
_entity_poly.pdbx_seq_one_letter_code
_entity_poly.pdbx_strand_id
1 'polypeptide(L)'
;MTRSSSLLDEPRSWESLREIDSACVPGVRYRVRRMTFGRRLELARRIRELDRKLEYLQAGEDVRSRVDAAIVSSEIDRIYLEWGLEGISGLTIDGTPATPDAVIEHGPEALAREILEAIRRECFLSEEERKN
;
A
#
# COMPACT_ATOMS: atom_id res chain seq x y z
N MET A 1 16.84 -16.36 51.92
CA MET A 1 17.68 -16.30 50.71
C MET A 1 16.74 -16.24 49.50
N THR A 2 16.76 -15.09 48.82
CA THR A 2 16.58 -14.80 47.38
C THR A 2 16.24 -16.00 46.45
N ARG A 3 15.36 -15.93 45.45
CA ARG A 3 15.05 -14.84 44.51
C ARG A 3 13.61 -14.87 43.99
N SER A 4 13.13 -13.67 43.70
CA SER A 4 12.13 -13.31 42.71
C SER A 4 12.20 -14.14 41.42
N SER A 5 11.04 -14.43 40.84
CA SER A 5 10.91 -14.42 39.38
C SER A 5 9.56 -13.79 39.03
N SER A 6 9.61 -12.49 38.81
CA SER A 6 8.57 -11.70 38.19
C SER A 6 8.38 -12.18 36.76
N LEU A 7 7.25 -12.83 36.49
CA LEU A 7 6.68 -12.92 35.14
C LEU A 7 6.16 -11.52 34.80
N LEU A 8 7.08 -10.62 34.41
CA LEU A 8 6.68 -9.45 33.65
C LEU A 8 6.17 -9.99 32.33
N ASP A 9 4.86 -9.93 32.13
CA ASP A 9 4.21 -10.13 30.84
C ASP A 9 4.95 -9.24 29.84
N GLU A 10 5.74 -9.83 28.94
CA GLU A 10 6.53 -9.06 27.98
C GLU A 10 5.56 -8.18 27.19
N PRO A 11 5.84 -6.87 27.05
CA PRO A 11 4.94 -5.99 26.33
C PRO A 11 4.81 -6.51 24.89
N ARG A 12 3.58 -6.82 24.46
CA ARG A 12 3.32 -7.19 23.07
C ARG A 12 3.76 -6.05 22.16
N SER A 13 4.79 -6.28 21.35
CA SER A 13 5.25 -5.34 20.34
C SER A 13 4.35 -5.42 19.10
N TRP A 14 4.00 -4.26 18.55
CA TRP A 14 3.27 -4.15 17.29
C TRP A 14 4.11 -3.35 16.30
N GLU A 15 4.37 -3.94 15.13
CA GLU A 15 5.06 -3.27 14.03
C GLU A 15 4.04 -2.68 13.06
N SER A 16 4.10 -1.37 12.85
CA SER A 16 3.18 -0.66 11.95
C SER A 16 3.59 -0.72 10.46
N LEU A 17 4.69 -1.40 10.17
CA LEU A 17 5.28 -1.57 8.84
C LEU A 17 5.51 -3.06 8.59
N ARG A 18 5.51 -3.43 7.31
CA ARG A 18 5.86 -4.77 6.83
C ARG A 18 6.95 -4.63 5.78
N GLU A 19 8.04 -5.34 5.97
CA GLU A 19 9.14 -5.47 5.00
C GLU A 19 8.87 -6.63 4.04
N ILE A 20 9.11 -6.40 2.75
CA ILE A 20 8.88 -7.39 1.69
C ILE A 20 10.05 -7.28 0.69
N ASP A 21 10.67 -8.42 0.39
CA ASP A 21 11.63 -8.52 -0.71
C ASP A 21 10.86 -8.61 -2.04
N SER A 22 11.29 -7.85 -3.04
CA SER A 22 10.64 -7.82 -4.34
C SER A 22 10.84 -9.14 -5.08
N ALA A 23 9.76 -9.66 -5.66
CA ALA A 23 9.82 -10.85 -6.50
C ALA A 23 10.20 -10.49 -7.95
N CYS A 24 9.77 -9.32 -8.42
CA CYS A 24 10.01 -8.87 -9.79
C CYS A 24 11.38 -8.18 -9.99
N VAL A 25 11.98 -7.60 -8.95
CA VAL A 25 13.32 -6.99 -9.02
C VAL A 25 14.25 -7.56 -7.93
N PRO A 26 15.13 -8.51 -8.27
CA PRO A 26 16.05 -9.11 -7.31
C PRO A 26 16.92 -8.07 -6.59
N GLY A 27 17.04 -8.21 -5.25
CA GLY A 27 17.84 -7.32 -4.41
C GLY A 27 17.11 -6.04 -3.97
N VAL A 28 15.90 -5.78 -4.48
CA VAL A 28 15.05 -4.70 -4.00
C VAL A 28 14.23 -5.16 -2.81
N ARG A 29 14.15 -4.32 -1.78
CA ARG A 29 13.26 -4.50 -0.62
C ARG A 29 12.44 -3.25 -0.41
N TYR A 30 11.16 -3.42 -0.09
CA TYR A 30 10.27 -2.30 0.18
C TYR A 30 9.50 -2.50 1.49
N ARG A 31 9.04 -1.38 2.03
CA ARG A 31 8.28 -1.31 3.28
C ARG A 31 6.91 -0.76 3.01
N VAL A 32 5.89 -1.53 3.34
CA VAL A 32 4.50 -1.10 3.28
C VAL A 32 3.93 -0.84 4.66
N ARG A 33 3.05 0.14 4.77
CA ARG A 33 2.30 0.44 5.98
C ARG A 33 1.28 -0.67 6.24
N ARG A 34 1.32 -1.26 7.44
CA ARG A 34 0.26 -2.17 7.89
C ARG A 34 -1.02 -1.38 8.16
N MET A 35 -2.15 -2.02 7.91
CA MET A 35 -3.45 -1.42 8.14
C MET A 35 -3.71 -1.25 9.64
N THR A 36 -4.14 -0.05 10.03
CA THR A 36 -4.64 0.25 11.38
C THR A 36 -5.99 0.94 11.25
N PHE A 37 -6.75 1.02 12.35
CA PHE A 37 -8.09 1.63 12.32
C PHE A 37 -8.07 3.07 11.78
N GLY A 38 -7.20 3.93 12.32
CA GLY A 38 -7.09 5.32 11.87
C GLY A 38 -6.66 5.44 10.41
N ARG A 39 -5.73 4.58 10.01
CA ARG A 39 -5.23 4.45 8.64
C ARG A 39 -6.33 4.08 7.64
N ARG A 40 -7.18 3.11 8.00
CA ARG A 40 -8.32 2.72 7.16
C ARG A 40 -9.28 3.88 6.94
N LEU A 41 -9.61 4.60 8.02
CA LEU A 41 -10.52 5.73 7.96
C LEU A 41 -9.96 6.88 7.10
N GLU A 42 -8.66 7.16 7.23
CA GLU A 42 -7.98 8.15 6.40
C GLU A 42 -8.02 7.78 4.92
N LEU A 43 -7.63 6.55 4.59
CA LEU A 43 -7.59 6.08 3.21
C LEU A 43 -8.98 6.09 2.57
N ALA A 44 -10.00 5.56 3.27
CA ALA A 44 -11.38 5.58 2.82
C ALA A 44 -11.89 7.00 2.53
N ARG A 45 -11.49 8.00 3.33
CA ARG A 45 -11.85 9.40 3.07
C ARG A 45 -11.18 9.95 1.82
N ARG A 46 -9.92 9.59 1.55
CA ARG A 46 -9.17 10.07 0.38
C ARG A 46 -9.73 9.51 -0.93
N ILE A 47 -10.13 8.23 -0.96
CA ILE A 47 -10.55 7.58 -2.21
C ILE A 47 -12.05 7.67 -2.50
N ARG A 48 -12.88 7.97 -1.49
CA ARG A 48 -14.36 7.93 -1.59
C ARG A 48 -14.95 8.64 -2.81
N GLU A 49 -14.50 9.86 -3.11
CA GLU A 49 -15.08 10.63 -4.22
C GLU A 49 -14.59 10.10 -5.58
N LEU A 50 -13.37 9.57 -5.65
CA LEU A 50 -12.85 8.92 -6.84
C LEU A 50 -13.53 7.59 -7.10
N ASP A 51 -13.79 6.79 -6.06
CA ASP A 51 -14.53 5.51 -6.18
C ASP A 51 -15.92 5.75 -6.76
N ARG A 52 -16.66 6.75 -6.25
CA ARG A 52 -17.98 7.12 -6.78
C ARG A 52 -17.92 7.56 -8.24
N LYS A 53 -16.91 8.36 -8.59
CA LYS A 53 -16.69 8.81 -9.97
C LYS A 53 -16.36 7.63 -10.88
N LEU A 54 -15.55 6.68 -10.41
CA LEU A 54 -15.20 5.48 -11.12
C LEU A 54 -16.42 4.60 -11.39
N GLU A 55 -17.26 4.35 -10.38
CA GLU A 55 -18.51 3.60 -10.52
C GLU A 55 -19.43 4.22 -11.59
N TYR A 56 -19.59 5.55 -11.56
CA TYR A 56 -20.38 6.28 -12.56
C TYR A 56 -19.80 6.11 -13.98
N LEU A 57 -18.49 6.29 -14.15
CA LEU A 57 -17.84 6.18 -15.46
C LEU A 57 -17.87 4.75 -16.01
N GLN A 58 -17.74 3.74 -15.14
CA GLN A 58 -17.83 2.33 -15.53
C GLN A 58 -19.23 1.92 -15.98
N ALA A 59 -20.28 2.61 -15.54
CA ALA A 59 -21.64 2.40 -16.02
C ALA A 59 -21.86 2.93 -17.45
N GLY A 60 -20.95 3.78 -17.97
CA GLY A 60 -20.98 4.26 -19.35
C GLY A 60 -20.39 3.24 -20.34
N GLU A 61 -21.07 3.02 -21.47
CA GLU A 61 -20.61 2.03 -22.46
C GLU A 61 -19.64 2.60 -23.51
N ASP A 62 -19.55 3.92 -23.62
CA ASP A 62 -18.76 4.61 -24.65
C ASP A 62 -17.25 4.60 -24.36
N VAL A 63 -16.46 4.76 -25.43
CA VAL A 63 -14.99 4.68 -25.36
C VAL A 63 -14.41 5.75 -24.45
N ARG A 64 -14.99 6.95 -24.43
CA ARG A 64 -14.50 8.06 -23.60
C ARG A 64 -14.69 7.76 -22.13
N SER A 65 -15.86 7.24 -21.75
CA SER A 65 -16.14 6.78 -20.38
C SER A 65 -15.15 5.71 -19.91
N ARG A 66 -14.74 4.79 -20.80
CA ARG A 66 -13.72 3.76 -20.45
C ARG A 66 -12.34 4.35 -20.22
N VAL A 67 -11.92 5.31 -21.05
CA VAL A 67 -10.63 6.00 -20.87
C VAL A 67 -10.64 6.81 -19.57
N ASP A 68 -11.70 7.56 -19.32
CA ASP A 68 -11.85 8.35 -18.10
C ASP A 68 -11.87 7.44 -16.85
N ALA A 69 -12.53 6.28 -16.92
CA ALA A 69 -12.52 5.29 -15.84
C ALA A 69 -11.11 4.74 -15.57
N ALA A 70 -10.33 4.46 -16.62
CA ALA A 70 -8.96 3.99 -16.46
C ALA A 70 -8.08 5.05 -15.76
N ILE A 71 -8.22 6.33 -16.13
CA ILE A 71 -7.51 7.44 -15.49
C ILE A 71 -7.86 7.53 -14.01
N VAL A 72 -9.15 7.55 -13.66
CA VAL A 72 -9.61 7.61 -12.26
C VAL A 72 -9.12 6.40 -11.47
N SER A 73 -9.12 5.19 -12.07
CA SER A 73 -8.54 4.00 -11.44
C SER A 73 -7.06 4.17 -11.15
N SER A 74 -6.27 4.73 -12.07
CA SER A 74 -4.86 5.01 -11.86
C SER A 74 -4.60 6.08 -10.80
N GLU A 75 -5.49 7.08 -10.68
CA GLU A 75 -5.43 8.06 -9.59
C GLU A 75 -5.66 7.40 -8.22
N ILE A 76 -6.60 6.47 -8.12
CA ILE A 76 -6.83 5.69 -6.90
C ILE A 76 -5.58 4.85 -6.57
N ASP A 77 -5.00 4.16 -7.57
CA ASP A 77 -3.78 3.37 -7.40
C ASP A 77 -2.60 4.21 -6.89
N ARG A 78 -2.45 5.42 -7.43
CA ARG A 78 -1.46 6.39 -6.96
C ARG A 78 -1.67 6.76 -5.49
N ILE A 79 -2.92 7.04 -5.08
CA ILE A 79 -3.23 7.33 -3.67
C ILE A 79 -2.85 6.15 -2.78
N TYR A 80 -3.13 4.91 -3.20
CA TYR A 80 -2.72 3.72 -2.46
C TYR A 80 -1.20 3.63 -2.32
N LEU A 81 -0.45 3.90 -3.38
CA LEU A 81 1.02 3.86 -3.35
C LEU A 81 1.61 4.95 -2.46
N GLU A 82 1.22 6.21 -2.65
CA GLU A 82 1.66 7.35 -1.83
C GLU A 82 1.34 7.14 -0.35
N TRP A 83 0.18 6.55 -0.08
CA TRP A 83 -0.26 6.27 1.27
C TRP A 83 0.40 5.01 1.86
N GLY A 84 0.68 3.99 1.07
CA GLY A 84 1.06 2.67 1.56
C GLY A 84 2.57 2.41 1.56
N LEU A 85 3.32 2.98 0.63
CA LEU A 85 4.77 2.76 0.50
C LEU A 85 5.54 3.72 1.43
N GLU A 86 6.20 3.17 2.45
CA GLU A 86 7.00 3.93 3.41
C GLU A 86 8.45 4.08 2.97
N GLY A 87 8.99 3.08 2.28
CA GLY A 87 10.39 3.11 1.88
C GLY A 87 10.76 1.98 0.95
N ILE A 88 11.88 2.18 0.26
CA ILE A 88 12.47 1.22 -0.66
C ILE A 88 13.98 1.26 -0.53
N SER A 89 14.63 0.12 -0.72
CA SER A 89 16.08 -0.01 -0.74
C SER A 89 16.49 -1.02 -1.82
N GLY A 90 17.76 -0.95 -2.24
CA GLY A 90 18.29 -1.82 -3.29
C GLY A 90 17.90 -1.41 -4.72
N LEU A 91 17.19 -0.29 -4.89
CA LEU A 91 16.87 0.29 -6.18
C LEU A 91 17.57 1.64 -6.38
N THR A 92 18.08 1.86 -7.58
CA THR A 92 18.59 3.14 -8.04
C THR A 92 17.80 3.57 -9.27
N ILE A 93 17.27 4.79 -9.25
CA ILE A 93 16.55 5.40 -10.38
C ILE A 93 17.37 6.61 -10.81
N ASP A 94 17.75 6.65 -12.09
CA ASP A 94 18.56 7.73 -12.69
C ASP A 94 19.82 8.08 -11.90
N GLY A 95 20.51 7.06 -11.37
CA GLY A 95 21.75 7.22 -10.60
C GLY A 95 21.56 7.63 -9.14
N THR A 96 20.33 7.79 -8.66
CA THR A 96 20.02 8.13 -7.27
C THR A 96 19.32 6.99 -6.53
N PRO A 97 19.57 6.79 -5.23
CA PRO A 97 18.80 5.84 -4.43
C PRO A 97 17.31 6.16 -4.51
N ALA A 98 16.49 5.15 -4.83
CA ALA A 98 15.07 5.35 -5.04
C ALA A 98 14.37 5.80 -3.75
N THR A 99 13.43 6.73 -3.89
CA THR A 99 12.46 7.10 -2.86
C THR A 99 11.07 6.56 -3.24
N PRO A 100 10.11 6.48 -2.30
CA PRO A 100 8.73 6.12 -2.63
C PRO A 100 8.16 6.95 -3.79
N ASP A 101 8.28 8.27 -3.75
CA ASP A 101 7.85 9.16 -4.84
C ASP A 101 8.56 8.85 -6.16
N ALA A 102 9.88 8.60 -6.13
CA ALA A 102 10.63 8.27 -7.35
C ALA A 102 10.17 6.94 -7.96
N VAL A 103 9.78 5.96 -7.14
CA VAL A 103 9.22 4.69 -7.64
C VAL A 103 7.86 4.92 -8.30
N ILE A 104 7.03 5.81 -7.74
CA ILE A 104 5.69 6.12 -8.26
C ILE A 104 5.78 6.86 -9.60
N GLU A 105 6.71 7.81 -9.73
CA GLU A 105 6.82 8.67 -10.92
C GLU A 105 7.74 8.12 -12.02
N HIS A 106 8.81 7.42 -11.64
CA HIS A 106 9.90 7.03 -12.54
C HIS A 106 10.34 5.55 -12.38
N GLY A 107 9.68 4.83 -11.47
CA GLY A 107 10.03 3.45 -11.19
C GLY A 107 9.56 2.46 -12.26
N PRO A 108 10.08 1.22 -12.22
CA PRO A 108 9.58 0.15 -13.07
C PRO A 108 8.10 -0.14 -12.76
N GLU A 109 7.25 -0.13 -13.79
CA GLU A 109 5.80 -0.34 -13.65
C GLU A 109 5.45 -1.68 -12.96
N ALA A 110 6.22 -2.73 -13.26
CA ALA A 110 6.05 -4.05 -12.63
C ALA A 110 6.23 -4.01 -11.11
N LEU A 111 7.20 -3.22 -10.63
CA LEU A 111 7.47 -3.06 -9.20
C LEU A 111 6.38 -2.23 -8.53
N ALA A 112 5.94 -1.13 -9.15
CA ALA A 112 4.82 -0.34 -8.63
C ALA A 112 3.55 -1.18 -8.48
N ARG A 113 3.26 -2.05 -9.47
CA ARG A 113 2.13 -2.99 -9.42
C ARG A 113 2.27 -4.01 -8.28
N GLU A 114 3.46 -4.60 -8.11
CA GLU A 114 3.74 -5.54 -7.02
C GLU A 114 3.54 -4.90 -5.63
N ILE A 115 4.04 -3.68 -5.45
CA ILE A 115 3.89 -2.92 -4.21
C ILE A 115 2.42 -2.59 -3.96
N LEU A 116 1.70 -2.14 -4.99
CA LEU A 116 0.27 -1.85 -4.90
C LEU A 116 -0.54 -3.08 -4.47
N GLU A 117 -0.26 -4.25 -5.04
CA GLU A 117 -0.89 -5.51 -4.62
C GLU A 117 -0.60 -5.83 -3.15
N ALA A 118 0.63 -5.63 -2.69
CA ALA A 118 0.99 -5.85 -1.30
C ALA A 118 0.22 -4.90 -0.36
N ILE A 119 0.08 -3.62 -0.72
CA ILE A 119 -0.70 -2.63 0.04
C ILE A 119 -2.18 -3.03 0.07
N ARG A 120 -2.75 -3.42 -1.08
CA ARG A 120 -4.14 -3.87 -1.17
C ARG A 120 -4.39 -5.11 -0.31
N ARG A 121 -3.45 -6.06 -0.24
CA ARG A 121 -3.56 -7.23 0.66
C ARG A 121 -3.66 -6.80 2.13
N GLU A 122 -2.86 -5.83 2.59
CA GLU A 122 -3.00 -5.29 3.95
C GLU A 122 -4.39 -4.64 4.19
N CYS A 123 -5.02 -4.10 3.15
CA CYS A 123 -6.38 -3.56 3.22
C CYS A 123 -7.44 -4.67 3.31
N PHE A 124 -7.37 -5.69 2.44
CA PHE A 124 -8.39 -6.74 2.34
C PHE A 124 -8.30 -7.83 3.41
N LEU A 125 -7.08 -8.14 3.90
CA LEU A 125 -6.91 -9.03 5.08
C LEU A 125 -7.77 -8.55 6.25
N SER A 126 -7.87 -7.22 6.38
CA SER A 126 -8.58 -6.56 7.46
C SER A 126 -10.12 -6.51 7.31
N GLU A 127 -10.66 -6.92 6.16
CA GLU A 127 -12.09 -7.15 5.92
C GLU A 127 -12.47 -8.63 6.11
N GLU A 128 -11.62 -9.56 5.65
CA GLU A 128 -11.81 -11.01 5.83
C GLU A 128 -11.60 -11.43 7.29
N GLU A 129 -10.61 -10.89 8.01
CA GLU A 129 -10.42 -11.09 9.45
C GLU A 129 -11.60 -10.55 10.29
N ARG A 130 -12.46 -9.68 9.73
CA ARG A 130 -13.65 -9.15 10.42
C ARG A 130 -14.86 -10.09 10.34
N LYS A 131 -14.81 -11.13 9.49
CA LYS A 131 -15.91 -12.09 9.30
C LYS A 131 -15.75 -13.38 10.13
N ASN A 132 -14.62 -13.57 10.81
CA ASN A 132 -14.33 -14.70 11.70
C ASN A 132 -14.20 -14.23 13.15
#